data_AF-A0A6G3MMJ3-F1
#
_entry.id   AF-A0A6G3MMJ3-F1
#
_cell.length_a   1.000
_cell.length_b   1.000
_cell.length_c   1.000
_cell.angle_alpha   90.00
_cell.angle_beta   90.00
_cell.angle_gamma   90.00
#
_symmetry.space_group_name_H-M   'P 1'
#
loop_
_entity.id
_entity.type
_entity.pdbx_description
1 polymer ?
#
loop_
_entity_poly.entity_id
_entity_poly.type
_entity_poly.pdbx_seq_one_letter_code
_entity_poly.pdbx_strand_id
1 'polypeptide(L)'
;EFGTCNLYNCDNQPYLPVGMTYFVSLGLSDTPNVSTVKMYCPKCENIFLPKSNRHLNLDGAYFGTTFPHLLFMIYPEYRPTLNKSKYIPRIYGFQLHQRAMQYQYEQAGKKTADHRRTRD
;
A
#
# COMPACT_ATOMS: atom_id res chain seq x y z
N GLU A 1 17.21 -10.61 -2.19
CA GLU A 1 15.77 -10.87 -2.35
C GLU A 1 14.94 -9.71 -1.81
N PHE A 2 13.79 -9.42 -2.42
CA PHE A 2 12.92 -8.28 -2.06
C PHE A 2 11.92 -8.58 -0.93
N GLY A 3 11.78 -9.85 -0.54
CA GLY A 3 10.91 -10.30 0.55
C GLY A 3 9.46 -10.56 0.10
N THR A 4 8.57 -10.70 1.09
CA THR A 4 7.18 -11.14 0.90
C THR A 4 6.16 -10.19 1.53
N CYS A 5 4.93 -10.25 1.01
CA CYS A 5 3.82 -9.39 1.37
C CYS A 5 3.54 -9.35 2.87
N ASN A 6 3.30 -8.14 3.40
CA ASN A 6 3.01 -7.91 4.81
C ASN A 6 1.56 -8.26 5.17
N LEU A 7 0.65 -8.32 4.19
CA LEU A 7 -0.73 -8.65 4.44
C LEU A 7 -0.87 -10.15 4.67
N TYR A 8 -1.49 -10.51 5.79
CA TYR A 8 -1.74 -11.90 6.18
C TYR A 8 -2.48 -12.69 5.09
N ASN A 9 -3.48 -12.08 4.47
CA ASN A 9 -4.27 -12.71 3.41
C ASN A 9 -3.51 -12.89 2.09
N CYS A 10 -2.25 -12.48 1.99
CA CYS A 10 -1.44 -12.65 0.79
C CYS A 10 -0.62 -13.94 0.77
N ASP A 11 -0.68 -14.78 1.80
CA ASP A 11 0.04 -16.06 1.89
C ASP A 11 1.53 -15.94 1.54
N ASN A 12 2.20 -14.91 2.07
CA ASN A 12 3.63 -14.63 1.80
C ASN A 12 3.98 -14.45 0.31
N GLN A 13 3.07 -13.91 -0.50
CA GLN A 13 3.36 -13.56 -1.90
C GLN A 13 4.67 -12.76 -2.03
N PRO A 14 5.63 -13.19 -2.87
CA PRO A 14 6.86 -12.44 -3.12
C PRO A 14 6.57 -11.07 -3.76
N TYR A 15 7.33 -10.07 -3.34
CA TYR A 15 7.28 -8.74 -3.91
C TYR A 15 8.02 -8.63 -5.23
N LEU A 16 7.61 -7.67 -6.04
CA LEU A 16 8.36 -7.15 -7.17
C LEU A 16 8.83 -5.72 -6.85
N PRO A 17 10.08 -5.35 -7.17
CA PRO A 17 10.52 -3.98 -7.00
C PRO A 17 9.79 -3.07 -7.99
N VAL A 18 9.49 -1.84 -7.58
CA VAL A 18 8.86 -0.82 -8.42
C VAL A 18 9.38 0.56 -8.03
N GLY A 19 9.65 1.40 -9.02
CA GLY A 19 9.85 2.84 -8.80
C GLY A 19 8.51 3.51 -8.50
N MET A 20 8.46 4.40 -7.50
CA MET A 20 7.24 5.11 -7.14
C MET A 20 7.52 6.58 -6.91
N THR A 21 6.72 7.46 -7.50
CA THR A 21 6.69 8.87 -7.10
C THR A 21 5.72 9.03 -5.92
N TYR A 22 6.14 9.74 -4.87
CA TYR A 22 5.27 10.11 -3.75
C TYR A 22 4.27 11.23 -4.11
N PHE A 23 4.24 11.66 -5.37
CA PHE A 23 3.37 12.72 -5.86
C PHE A 23 2.67 12.28 -7.15
N VAL A 24 1.38 12.00 -7.01
CA VAL A 24 0.42 11.61 -8.06
C VAL A 24 0.19 12.73 -9.09
N SER A 25 0.91 13.86 -9.03
CA SER A 25 0.60 15.02 -9.87
C SER A 25 1.45 15.21 -11.13
N LEU A 26 2.62 14.57 -11.29
CA LEU A 26 3.45 14.81 -12.48
C LEU A 26 4.26 13.57 -12.88
N GLY A 27 3.60 12.62 -13.55
CA GLY A 27 4.28 11.67 -14.42
C GLY A 27 5.10 10.57 -13.76
N LEU A 28 5.20 9.45 -14.46
CA LEU A 28 6.08 8.34 -14.18
C LEU A 28 7.53 8.84 -14.35
N SER A 29 8.16 9.30 -13.28
CA SER A 29 9.53 9.81 -13.39
C SER A 29 10.50 8.66 -13.11
N ASP A 30 10.96 7.99 -14.18
CA ASP A 30 12.17 7.16 -14.16
C ASP A 30 13.44 8.05 -14.02
N THR A 31 13.32 9.17 -13.31
CA THR A 31 14.37 10.14 -13.06
C THR A 31 15.07 9.78 -11.76
N PRO A 32 16.40 9.69 -11.77
CA PRO A 32 17.18 9.33 -10.60
C PRO A 32 17.06 10.39 -9.49
N ASN A 33 17.31 9.97 -8.26
CA ASN A 33 17.31 10.76 -7.02
C ASN A 33 15.97 11.39 -6.61
N VAL A 34 14.85 10.93 -7.19
CA VAL A 34 13.51 11.40 -6.80
C VAL A 34 12.94 10.58 -5.64
N SER A 35 13.03 9.26 -5.72
CA SER A 35 12.43 8.38 -4.75
C SER A 35 13.14 7.04 -4.68
N THR A 36 12.94 6.35 -3.55
CA THR A 36 13.53 5.05 -3.33
C THR A 36 12.60 3.94 -3.79
N VAL A 37 13.18 2.78 -4.09
CA VAL A 37 12.46 1.60 -4.55
C VAL A 37 11.37 1.20 -3.55
N LYS A 38 10.20 0.83 -4.08
CA LYS A 38 9.07 0.28 -3.33
C LYS A 38 8.80 -1.14 -3.76
N MET A 39 8.01 -1.84 -2.97
CA MET A 39 7.70 -3.25 -3.15
C MET A 39 6.25 -3.40 -3.58
N TYR A 40 6.01 -3.83 -4.82
CA TYR A 40 4.68 -4.14 -5.33
C TYR A 40 4.31 -5.60 -5.02
N CYS A 41 3.11 -5.81 -4.47
CA CYS A 41 2.56 -7.15 -4.30
C CYS A 41 1.53 -7.44 -5.41
N PRO A 42 1.75 -8.45 -6.27
CA PRO A 42 0.81 -8.76 -7.35
C PRO A 42 -0.50 -9.40 -6.90
N LYS A 43 -0.60 -9.85 -5.64
CA LYS A 43 -1.78 -10.56 -5.12
C LYS A 43 -2.81 -9.63 -4.46
N CYS A 44 -2.35 -8.59 -3.77
CA CYS A 44 -3.20 -7.54 -3.20
C CYS A 44 -3.14 -6.22 -3.96
N GLU A 45 -2.32 -6.15 -5.01
CA GLU A 45 -2.16 -5.00 -5.90
C GLU A 45 -1.80 -3.69 -5.17
N ASN A 46 -1.15 -3.82 -4.00
CA ASN A 46 -0.71 -2.70 -3.18
C ASN A 46 0.82 -2.57 -3.17
N ILE A 47 1.27 -1.36 -2.83
CA ILE A 47 2.69 -1.00 -2.76
C ILE A 47 3.10 -0.79 -1.31
N PHE A 48 4.26 -1.32 -0.96
CA PHE A 48 4.81 -1.35 0.39
C PHE A 48 6.21 -0.75 0.43
N LEU A 49 6.59 -0.26 1.61
CA LEU A 49 7.98 0.06 1.90
C LEU A 49 8.81 -1.22 2.03
N PRO A 50 10.07 -1.23 1.56
CA PRO A 50 10.95 -2.35 1.80
C PRO A 50 11.23 -2.52 3.30
N LYS A 51 11.16 -3.75 3.78
CA LYS A 51 11.45 -4.10 5.18
C LYS A 51 12.93 -3.94 5.55
N SER A 52 13.81 -4.21 4.60
CA SER A 52 15.26 -4.18 4.84
C SER A 52 15.80 -2.77 4.64
N ASN A 53 16.56 -2.27 5.62
CA ASN A 53 17.26 -0.99 5.52
C ASN A 53 18.19 -0.91 4.31
N ARG A 54 18.71 -2.06 3.81
CA ARG A 54 19.54 -2.10 2.60
C ARG A 54 18.81 -1.53 1.38
N HIS A 55 17.51 -1.75 1.27
CA HIS A 55 16.73 -1.32 0.11
C HIS A 55 16.06 0.05 0.31
N LEU A 56 16.12 0.62 1.52
CA LEU A 56 15.51 1.94 1.79
C LEU A 56 16.23 3.07 1.05
N ASN A 57 17.51 2.90 0.72
CA ASN A 57 18.34 3.91 0.05
C ASN A 57 18.56 3.59 -1.44
N LEU A 58 17.97 2.51 -1.97
CA LEU A 58 18.09 2.19 -3.39
C LEU A 58 17.14 3.07 -4.20
N ASP A 59 17.64 3.68 -5.26
CA ASP A 59 16.86 4.50 -6.17
C ASP A 59 15.80 3.66 -6.91
N GLY A 60 14.56 4.15 -6.91
CA GLY A 60 13.45 3.51 -7.61
C GLY A 60 13.57 3.59 -9.13
N ALA A 61 14.27 4.61 -9.66
CA ALA A 61 14.44 4.83 -11.10
C ALA A 61 15.16 3.65 -11.79
N TYR A 62 16.02 2.93 -11.08
CA TYR A 62 16.72 1.76 -11.63
C TYR A 62 15.82 0.56 -11.92
N PHE A 63 14.63 0.51 -11.31
CA PHE A 63 13.65 -0.54 -11.55
C PHE A 63 12.57 -0.12 -12.54
N GLY A 64 12.37 1.19 -12.66
CA GLY A 64 11.29 1.76 -13.43
C GLY A 64 9.93 1.61 -12.74
N THR A 65 9.01 2.46 -13.16
CA THR A 65 7.64 2.50 -12.63
C THR A 65 6.73 1.38 -13.18
N THR A 66 7.09 0.78 -14.31
CA THR A 66 6.22 -0.14 -15.07
C THR A 66 6.63 -1.61 -15.00
N PHE A 67 7.79 -1.93 -14.44
CA PHE A 67 8.36 -3.28 -14.45
C PHE A 67 7.38 -4.38 -14.02
N PRO A 68 6.69 -4.30 -12.85
CA PRO A 68 5.77 -5.35 -12.44
C PRO A 68 4.61 -5.53 -13.42
N HIS A 69 4.13 -4.44 -14.00
CA HIS A 69 2.99 -4.46 -14.91
C HIS A 69 3.37 -5.08 -16.26
N LEU A 70 4.52 -4.71 -16.80
CA LEU A 70 5.05 -5.29 -18.05
C LEU A 70 5.34 -6.79 -17.89
N LEU A 71 5.87 -7.21 -16.73
CA LEU A 71 6.11 -8.62 -16.43
C LEU A 71 4.83 -9.47 -16.60
N PHE A 72 3.70 -9.04 -16.05
CA PHE A 72 2.43 -9.78 -16.16
C PHE A 72 1.70 -9.57 -17.50
N MET A 73 2.04 -8.54 -18.28
CA MET A 73 1.57 -8.43 -19.66
C MET A 73 2.26 -9.45 -20.56
N ILE A 74 3.55 -9.70 -20.35
CA ILE A 74 4.33 -10.67 -21.13
C ILE A 74 4.05 -12.10 -20.65
N TYR A 75 3.95 -12.30 -19.34
CA TYR A 75 3.77 -13.62 -18.72
C TYR A 75 2.54 -13.63 -17.79
N PRO A 76 1.33 -13.68 -18.35
CA PRO A 76 0.08 -13.66 -17.58
C PRO A 76 -0.08 -14.85 -16.62
N GLU A 77 0.57 -15.99 -16.92
CA GLU A 77 0.52 -17.22 -16.11
C GLU A 77 1.18 -17.07 -14.73
N TYR A 78 2.09 -16.11 -14.54
CA TYR A 78 2.69 -15.83 -13.23
C TYR A 78 1.83 -14.91 -12.37
N ARG A 79 0.70 -14.38 -12.89
CA ARG A 79 -0.17 -13.50 -12.11
C ARG A 79 -0.91 -14.32 -11.06
N PRO A 80 -0.73 -14.05 -9.75
CA PRO A 80 -1.40 -14.81 -8.71
C PRO A 80 -2.90 -14.51 -8.70
N THR A 81 -3.68 -15.46 -8.18
CA THR A 81 -5.12 -15.26 -7.98
C THR A 81 -5.37 -14.16 -6.96
N LEU A 82 -6.28 -13.24 -7.27
CA LEU A 82 -6.65 -12.15 -6.39
C LEU A 82 -7.15 -12.65 -5.02
N ASN A 83 -6.68 -12.00 -3.95
CA ASN A 83 -7.16 -12.27 -2.61
C ASN A 83 -8.60 -11.78 -2.45
N LYS A 84 -9.54 -12.71 -2.28
CA LYS A 84 -10.96 -12.37 -1.99
C LYS A 84 -11.22 -12.17 -0.49
N SER A 85 -10.30 -12.62 0.36
CA SER A 85 -10.48 -12.63 1.82
C SER A 85 -10.19 -11.25 2.41
N LYS A 86 -11.23 -10.44 2.63
CA LYS A 86 -11.14 -9.17 3.35
C LYS A 86 -11.38 -9.41 4.84
N TYR A 87 -10.64 -8.71 5.70
CA TYR A 87 -10.93 -8.71 7.14
C TYR A 87 -12.32 -8.13 7.41
N ILE A 88 -13.16 -8.87 8.14
CA ILE A 88 -14.50 -8.45 8.56
C ILE A 88 -14.42 -8.16 10.06
N PRO A 89 -14.46 -6.89 10.48
CA PRO A 89 -14.35 -6.54 11.89
C PRO A 89 -15.60 -6.96 12.67
N ARG A 90 -15.40 -7.60 13.82
CA ARG A 90 -16.47 -8.08 14.70
C ARG A 90 -16.23 -7.67 16.15
N ILE A 91 -17.29 -7.29 16.86
CA ILE A 91 -17.27 -6.97 18.30
C ILE A 91 -18.29 -7.89 18.97
N TYR A 92 -17.84 -8.70 19.95
CA TYR A 92 -18.65 -9.74 20.58
C TYR A 92 -19.35 -10.68 19.56
N GLY A 93 -18.69 -10.96 18.43
CA GLY A 93 -19.22 -11.81 17.35
C GLY A 93 -20.10 -11.09 16.31
N PHE A 94 -20.61 -9.91 16.63
CA PHE A 94 -21.43 -9.11 15.71
C PHE A 94 -20.56 -8.33 14.73
N GLN A 95 -20.90 -8.39 13.44
CA GLN A 95 -20.22 -7.59 12.42
C GLN A 95 -20.51 -6.11 12.65
N LEU A 96 -19.49 -5.26 12.54
CA LEU A 96 -19.70 -3.83 12.56
C LEU A 96 -20.51 -3.38 11.35
N HIS A 97 -21.56 -2.60 11.60
CA HIS A 97 -22.32 -1.97 10.54
C HIS A 97 -21.46 -1.00 9.74
N GLN A 98 -21.68 -0.92 8.42
CA GLN A 98 -20.84 -0.12 7.51
C GLN A 98 -20.74 1.37 7.90
N ARG A 99 -21.81 1.92 8.48
CA ARG A 99 -21.83 3.32 8.96
C ARG A 99 -21.14 3.55 10.30
N ALA A 100 -20.85 2.51 11.09
CA ALA A 100 -20.29 2.66 12.43
C ALA A 100 -18.96 3.44 12.43
N MET A 101 -18.11 3.18 11.41
CA MET A 101 -16.84 3.89 11.25
C MET A 101 -17.03 5.38 10.91
N GLN A 102 -17.98 5.71 10.03
CA GLN A 102 -18.26 7.10 9.63
C GLN A 102 -18.65 7.96 10.84
N TYR A 103 -19.57 7.47 11.68
CA TYR A 103 -19.96 8.17 12.90
C TYR A 103 -18.79 8.42 13.86
N GLN A 104 -17.86 7.47 13.99
CA GLN A 104 -16.68 7.66 14.85
C GLN A 104 -15.76 8.77 14.31
N TYR A 105 -15.52 8.82 13.00
CA TYR A 105 -14.71 9.88 12.40
C TYR A 105 -15.32 11.27 12.59
N GLU A 106 -16.63 11.39 12.41
CA GLU A 106 -17.36 12.65 12.62
C GLU A 106 -17.24 13.16 14.07
N GLN A 107 -17.38 12.27 15.04
CA GLN A 107 -17.27 12.63 16.46
C GLN A 107 -15.84 13.00 16.85
N ALA A 108 -14.83 12.30 16.31
CA ALA A 108 -13.43 12.64 16.52
C ALA A 108 -13.11 14.05 15.99
N GLY A 109 -13.61 14.40 14.80
CA GLY A 109 -13.42 15.73 14.20
C GLY A 109 -14.05 16.85 15.04
N LYS A 110 -15.23 16.61 15.61
CA LYS A 110 -15.89 17.57 16.52
C LYS A 110 -15.09 17.80 17.80
N LYS A 111 -14.57 16.73 18.43
CA LYS A 111 -13.73 16.85 19.63
C LYS A 111 -12.45 17.63 19.40
N THR A 112 -11.80 17.45 18.24
CA THR A 112 -10.60 18.23 17.89
C THR A 112 -10.91 19.70 17.66
N ALA A 113 -12.07 20.02 17.04
CA ALA A 113 -12.50 21.39 16.83
C ALA A 113 -12.87 22.10 18.14
N ASP A 114 -13.55 21.38 19.04
CA ASP A 114 -13.94 21.87 20.37
C ASP A 114 -12.71 22.12 21.27
N HIS A 115 -11.77 21.17 21.30
CA HIS A 115 -10.52 21.34 22.05
C HIS A 115 -9.68 22.55 21.58
N ARG A 116 -9.72 22.86 20.29
CA ARG A 116 -9.05 24.04 19.72
C ARG A 116 -9.72 25.35 20.17
N ARG A 117 -11.05 25.40 20.29
CA ARG A 117 -11.79 26.58 20.76
C ARG A 117 -11.59 26.87 22.24
N THR A 118 -11.36 25.85 23.07
CA THR A 118 -11.12 26.03 24.51
C THR A 118 -9.70 26.46 24.88
N ARG A 119 -8.79 26.54 23.89
CA ARG A 119 -7.37 26.93 24.07
C ARG A 119 -7.07 28.38 23.67
N ASP A 120 -8.05 29.07 23.06
CA ASP A 120 -8.04 30.50 22.76
C ASP A 120 -8.81 31.25 23.85
#